data_AF-A0A939A8R1-F1
#
_entry.id   AF-A0A939A8R1-F1
#
_cell.length_a   1.000
_cell.length_b   1.000
_cell.length_c   1.000
_cell.angle_alpha   90.00
_cell.angle_beta   90.00
_cell.angle_gamma   90.00
#
_symmetry.space_group_name_H-M   'P 1'
#
loop_
_entity.id
_entity.type
_entity.pdbx_description
1 polymer ?
#
loop_
_entity_poly.entity_id
_entity_poly.type
_entity_poly.pdbx_seq_one_letter_code
_entity_poly.pdbx_strand_id
1 'polypeptide(L)'
;PTGENAIVQTVKKVDMIVGATAIVLANSMMGELTPKMAEAISSSSALKYLIPLKMPEVEIIGASKEPLPHLVEQLIKRIQEII
;
A
#
# COMPACT_ATOMS: atom_id res chain seq x y z
N PRO A 1 3.69 17.49 3.64
CA PRO A 1 4.50 16.31 3.33
C PRO A 1 4.74 15.45 4.59
N THR A 2 4.25 14.21 4.59
CA THR A 2 4.64 13.19 5.57
C THR A 2 6.08 12.76 5.26
N GLY A 3 7.05 13.16 6.09
CA GLY A 3 8.44 12.78 5.87
C GLY A 3 8.70 11.28 6.13
N GLU A 4 9.84 10.77 5.68
CA GLU A 4 10.28 9.38 5.88
C GLU A 4 10.09 8.89 7.32
N ASN A 5 10.53 9.68 8.29
CA ASN A 5 10.42 9.30 9.70
C ASN A 5 8.96 9.18 10.17
N ALA A 6 8.03 9.99 9.64
CA ALA A 6 6.63 9.89 10.01
C ALA A 6 6.06 8.53 9.61
N ILE A 7 6.37 8.04 8.40
CA ILE A 7 5.97 6.71 7.95
C ILE A 7 6.62 5.64 8.82
N VAL A 8 7.94 5.67 8.99
CA VAL A 8 8.69 4.68 9.79
C VAL A 8 8.19 4.55 11.23
N GLN A 9 7.74 5.65 11.86
CA GLN A 9 7.19 5.59 13.21
C GLN A 9 5.70 5.21 13.26
N THR A 10 4.92 5.64 12.28
CA THR A 10 3.46 5.39 12.27
C THR A 10 3.16 3.92 12.03
N VAL A 11 3.87 3.27 11.11
CA VAL A 11 3.65 1.85 10.76
C VAL A 11 3.84 0.88 11.93
N LYS A 12 4.51 1.31 13.01
CA LYS A 12 4.72 0.52 14.24
C LYS A 12 3.50 0.51 15.17
N LYS A 13 2.52 1.38 14.94
CA LYS A 13 1.41 1.66 15.86
C LYS A 13 0.04 1.40 15.24
N VAL A 14 -0.01 0.81 14.04
CA VAL A 14 -1.24 0.58 13.30
C VAL A 14 -1.44 -0.92 13.09
N ASP A 15 -2.69 -1.34 13.12
CA ASP A 15 -3.07 -2.73 12.85
C ASP A 15 -3.18 -3.00 11.35
N MET A 16 -3.41 -1.95 10.56
CA MET A 16 -3.67 -2.03 9.12
C MET A 16 -3.01 -0.88 8.36
N ILE A 17 -2.54 -1.19 7.15
CA ILE A 17 -2.05 -0.22 6.16
C ILE A 17 -2.85 -0.42 4.87
N VAL A 18 -3.37 0.67 4.32
CA VAL A 18 -4.23 0.64 3.13
C VAL A 18 -3.68 1.61 2.09
N GLY A 19 -3.60 1.20 0.83
CA GLY A 19 -3.18 2.10 -0.24
C GLY A 19 -2.91 1.39 -1.57
N ALA A 20 -2.25 2.09 -2.50
CA ALA A 20 -1.81 1.48 -3.76
C ALA A 20 -0.60 0.58 -3.54
N THR A 21 -0.41 -0.41 -4.41
CA THR A 21 0.77 -1.31 -4.34
C THR A 21 2.10 -0.55 -4.38
N ALA A 22 2.13 0.66 -4.96
CA ALA A 22 3.29 1.54 -4.96
C ALA A 22 3.92 1.73 -3.57
N ILE A 23 3.14 1.76 -2.48
CA ILE A 23 3.64 2.08 -1.13
C ILE A 23 4.58 1.02 -0.52
N VAL A 24 4.74 -0.13 -1.18
CA VAL A 24 5.71 -1.18 -0.76
C VAL A 24 6.86 -1.33 -1.74
N LEU A 25 6.91 -0.52 -2.80
CA LEU A 25 7.93 -0.61 -3.85
C LEU A 25 8.95 0.50 -3.68
N ALA A 26 10.18 0.16 -3.28
CA ALA A 26 11.25 1.13 -3.10
C ALA A 26 11.46 2.00 -4.35
N ASN A 27 11.63 3.32 -4.15
CA ASN A 27 11.80 4.34 -5.18
C ASN A 27 10.58 4.56 -6.10
N SER A 28 9.41 4.02 -5.73
CA SER A 28 8.16 4.33 -6.44
C SER A 28 7.75 5.79 -6.23
N MET A 29 6.69 6.21 -6.93
CA MET A 29 6.14 7.56 -6.82
C MET A 29 7.20 8.64 -7.12
N MET A 30 8.00 8.42 -8.18
CA MET A 30 9.09 9.33 -8.57
C MET A 30 10.13 9.58 -7.47
N GLY A 31 10.35 8.61 -6.59
CA GLY A 31 11.30 8.69 -5.47
C GLY A 31 10.71 9.27 -4.18
N GLU A 32 9.42 9.62 -4.15
CA GLU A 32 8.73 10.01 -2.91
C GLU A 32 8.69 8.87 -1.90
N LEU A 33 8.58 7.61 -2.37
CA LEU A 33 8.69 6.44 -1.50
C LEU A 33 10.14 5.96 -1.42
N THR A 34 10.82 6.30 -0.34
CA THR A 34 12.21 5.88 -0.13
C THR A 34 12.31 4.37 0.17
N PRO A 35 13.47 3.73 -0.07
CA PRO A 35 13.66 2.32 0.30
C PRO A 35 13.37 2.04 1.77
N LYS A 36 13.70 2.98 2.66
CA LYS A 36 13.46 2.85 4.10
C LYS A 36 11.98 2.98 4.48
N MET A 37 11.21 3.79 3.75
CA MET A 37 9.74 3.79 3.89
C MET A 37 9.16 2.44 3.44
N ALA A 38 9.57 1.94 2.27
CA ALA A 38 9.09 0.67 1.72
C ALA A 38 9.41 -0.52 2.64
N GLU A 39 10.64 -0.56 3.18
CA GLU A 39 11.05 -1.53 4.19
C GLU A 39 10.15 -1.44 5.43
N ALA A 40 10.01 -0.25 6.03
CA ALA A 40 9.21 -0.09 7.25
C ALA A 40 7.73 -0.47 7.05
N ILE A 41 7.15 -0.15 5.89
CA ILE A 41 5.78 -0.54 5.56
C ILE A 41 5.71 -2.06 5.39
N SER A 42 6.55 -2.65 4.53
CA SER A 42 6.49 -4.08 4.19
C SER A 42 6.81 -4.98 5.40
N SER A 43 7.78 -4.62 6.23
CA SER A 43 8.22 -5.39 7.39
C SER A 43 7.37 -5.18 8.65
N SER A 44 6.42 -4.23 8.65
CA SER A 44 5.52 -4.02 9.79
C SER A 44 4.61 -5.21 10.07
N SER A 45 4.13 -5.35 11.31
CA SER A 45 3.13 -6.37 11.67
C SER A 45 1.72 -6.05 11.15
N ALA A 46 1.48 -4.81 10.70
CA ALA A 46 0.19 -4.40 10.16
C ALA A 46 -0.19 -5.21 8.92
N LEU A 47 -1.48 -5.51 8.77
CA LEU A 47 -2.01 -6.11 7.54
C LEU A 47 -2.08 -5.06 6.42
N LYS A 48 -1.55 -5.41 5.24
CA LYS A 48 -1.49 -4.52 4.08
C LYS A 48 -2.64 -4.85 3.12
N TYR A 49 -3.55 -3.92 2.92
CA TYR A 49 -4.58 -4.02 1.89
C TYR A 49 -4.21 -3.09 0.74
N LEU A 50 -3.77 -3.71 -0.36
CA LEU A 50 -3.18 -2.98 -1.47
C LEU A 50 -4.06 -3.04 -2.70
N ILE A 51 -4.31 -1.88 -3.32
CA ILE A 51 -4.96 -1.79 -4.62
C ILE A 51 -3.88 -1.95 -5.70
N PRO A 52 -4.06 -2.88 -6.66
CA PRO A 52 -3.14 -3.07 -7.78
C PRO A 52 -3.35 -1.98 -8.84
N LEU A 53 -2.85 -0.77 -8.58
CA LEU A 53 -2.81 0.28 -9.59
C LEU A 53 -1.73 -0.02 -10.64
N LYS A 54 -2.01 0.31 -11.90
CA LYS A 54 -1.06 0.13 -13.00
C LYS A 54 0.20 0.94 -12.75
N MET A 55 1.34 0.27 -12.75
CA MET A 55 2.68 0.87 -12.67
C MET A 55 3.49 0.40 -13.88
N PRO A 56 4.28 1.26 -14.55
CA PRO A 56 5.03 0.87 -15.75
C PRO A 56 6.01 -0.27 -15.51
N GLU A 57 6.62 -0.34 -14.32
CA GLU A 57 7.70 -1.27 -14.00
C GLU A 57 7.22 -2.55 -13.29
N VAL A 58 5.93 -2.66 -12.96
CA VAL A 58 5.39 -3.78 -12.17
C VAL A 58 4.08 -4.29 -12.76
N GLU A 59 4.07 -5.58 -13.07
CA GLU A 59 2.85 -6.32 -13.41
C GLU A 59 2.50 -7.28 -12.27
N ILE A 60 1.24 -7.22 -11.82
CA ILE A 60 0.72 -8.12 -10.77
C ILE A 60 -0.10 -9.20 -11.46
N ILE A 61 0.49 -10.38 -11.60
CA ILE A 61 -0.19 -11.54 -12.20
C ILE A 61 -1.36 -11.96 -11.31
N GLY A 62 -2.55 -12.09 -11.90
CA GLY A 62 -3.78 -12.46 -11.19
C GLY A 62 -4.55 -11.27 -10.60
N ALA A 63 -4.07 -10.03 -10.74
CA ALA A 63 -4.83 -8.85 -10.33
C ALA A 63 -6.07 -8.62 -11.22
N SER A 64 -7.18 -8.20 -10.60
CA SER A 64 -8.39 -7.77 -11.31
C SER A 64 -8.09 -6.54 -12.17
N LYS A 65 -8.65 -6.51 -13.39
CA LYS A 65 -8.58 -5.35 -14.31
C LYS A 65 -9.79 -4.42 -14.18
N GLU A 66 -10.50 -4.50 -13.07
CA GLU A 66 -11.67 -3.69 -12.82
C GLU A 66 -11.33 -2.19 -12.67
N PRO A 67 -12.30 -1.29 -12.95
CA PRO A 67 -12.15 0.12 -12.66
C PRO A 67 -11.84 0.38 -11.19
N LEU A 68 -11.06 1.43 -10.91
CA LEU A 68 -10.69 1.83 -9.55
C LEU A 68 -11.87 1.88 -8.56
N PRO A 69 -13.07 2.41 -8.90
CA PRO A 69 -14.20 2.40 -7.99
C PRO A 69 -14.57 1.00 -7.48
N HIS A 70 -14.57 -0.02 -8.35
CA HIS A 70 -14.89 -1.38 -7.94
C HIS A 70 -13.81 -1.98 -7.04
N LEU A 71 -12.54 -1.71 -7.33
CA LEU A 71 -11.43 -2.15 -6.47
C LEU A 71 -11.51 -1.50 -5.08
N VAL A 72 -11.91 -0.23 -5.01
CA VAL A 72 -12.15 0.48 -3.76
C VAL A 72 -13.34 -0.10 -3.00
N GLU A 73 -14.43 -0.43 -3.68
CA GLU A 73 -15.59 -1.10 -3.07
C GLU A 73 -15.22 -2.48 -2.49
N GLN A 74 -14.47 -3.29 -3.24
CA GLN A 74 -13.97 -4.58 -2.76
C GLN A 74 -13.08 -4.43 -1.52
N LEU A 75 -12.18 -3.44 -1.55
CA LEU A 75 -11.32 -3.10 -0.42
C LEU A 75 -12.14 -2.71 0.82
N ILE A 76 -13.10 -1.79 0.68
CA ILE A 76 -13.97 -1.35 1.78
C ILE A 76 -14.73 -2.54 2.36
N LYS A 77 -15.35 -3.35 1.50
CA LYS A 77 -16.08 -4.55 1.92
C LYS A 77 -15.18 -5.51 2.70
N ARG A 78 -13.97 -5.77 2.20
CA ARG A 78 -13.02 -6.67 2.84
C ARG A 78 -12.58 -6.15 4.21
N ILE A 79 -12.37 -4.84 4.33
CA ILE A 79 -12.00 -4.20 5.60
C ILE A 79 -13.17 -4.33 6.60
N GLN A 80 -14.40 -4.06 6.19
CA GLN A 80 -15.61 -4.18 7.03
C GLN A 80 -15.84 -5.59 7.59
N GLU A 81 -15.39 -6.65 6.92
CA GLU A 81 -15.50 -8.03 7.40
C GLU A 81 -14.53 -8.36 8.57
N ILE A 82 -13.57 -7.48 8.85
CA ILE A 82 -12.48 -7.71 9.81
C ILE A 82 -12.64 -6.86 11.07
N ILE A 83 -13.39 -5.75 10.97
CA ILE A 83 -13.66 -4.84 12.08
C ILE A 83 -14.95 -5.21 12.81
#